data_AF-A0A6N8YYY4-F1
#
_entry.id   AF-A0A6N8YYY4-F1
#
_cell.length_a   1.000
_cell.length_b   1.000
_cell.length_c   1.000
_cell.angle_alpha   90.00
_cell.angle_beta   90.00
_cell.angle_gamma   90.00
#
_symmetry.space_group_name_H-M   'P 1'
#
loop_
_entity.id
_entity.type
_entity.pdbx_description
1 polymer ?
#
loop_
_entity_poly.entity_id
_entity_poly.type
_entity_poly.pdbx_seq_one_letter_code
_entity_poly.pdbx_strand_id
1 'polypeptide(L)' 'MPTVVIEGRFRFVINTRENLFEPPHVHVWVDNEDTCRISLLTGNFLERPPSGTRRDIMVAYRKHSAVIQETWESVHGE' A
#
# COMPACT_ATOMS: atom_id res chain seq x y z
N MET A 1 5.96 -1.38 12.12
CA MET A 1 5.42 -1.05 10.79
C MET A 1 4.93 0.39 10.87
N PRO A 2 5.57 1.36 10.20
CA PRO A 2 5.00 2.70 10.11
C PRO A 2 3.75 2.66 9.24
N THR A 3 2.61 3.09 9.80
CA THR A 3 1.44 3.40 8.98
C THR A 3 1.74 4.68 8.22
N VAL A 4 1.67 4.62 6.90
CA VAL A 4 2.01 5.74 6.02
C VAL A 4 0.82 6.69 5.89
N VAL A 5 -0.38 6.11 5.70
CA VAL A 5 -1.63 6.86 5.58
C VAL A 5 -2.78 6.08 6.19
N ILE A 6 -3.71 6.81 6.82
CA ILE A 6 -5.03 6.32 7.23
C ILE A 6 -6.09 7.18 6.51
N GLU A 7 -6.97 6.56 5.74
CA GLU A 7 -8.12 7.23 5.12
C GLU A 7 -9.40 6.41 5.34
N GLY A 8 -10.23 6.88 6.26
CA GLY A 8 -11.43 6.14 6.69
C GLY A 8 -11.04 4.78 7.26
N ARG A 9 -11.51 3.70 6.64
CA ARG A 9 -11.19 2.32 7.01
C ARG A 9 -9.92 1.77 6.36
N PHE A 10 -9.29 2.51 5.46
CA PHE A 10 -8.11 2.04 4.73
C PHE A 10 -6.85 2.51 5.43
N ARG A 11 -5.89 1.59 5.60
CA ARG A 11 -4.53 1.95 6.04
C ARG A 11 -3.51 1.43 5.05
N PHE A 12 -2.60 2.31 4.67
CA PHE A 12 -1.49 1.99 3.78
C PHE A 12 -0.24 1.83 4.63
N VAL A 13 0.40 0.67 4.53
CA VAL A 13 1.51 0.28 5.38
C VAL A 13 2.68 -0.17 4.51
N ILE A 14 3.87 0.32 4.84
CA ILE A 14 5.13 -0.15 4.24
C ILE A 14 5.87 -0.91 5.31
N ASN A 15 6.20 -2.16 5.05
CA ASN A 15 7.01 -2.92 6.00
C ASN A 15 8.47 -2.52 5.82
N THR A 16 9.17 -2.37 6.95
CA THR A 16 10.59 -2.00 6.99
C THR A 16 11.53 -3.17 6.77
N ARG A 17 10.99 -4.40 6.65
CA ARG A 17 11.72 -5.64 6.44
C ARG A 17 10.91 -6.50 5.50
N GLU A 18 11.15 -6.35 4.20
CA GLU A 18 10.54 -7.17 3.17
C GLU A 18 11.59 -8.03 2.48
N ASN A 19 11.11 -9.06 1.78
CA ASN A 19 11.99 -9.92 1.01
C ASN A 19 12.56 -9.13 -0.17
N LEU A 20 13.88 -9.17 -0.37
CA LEU A 20 14.58 -8.44 -1.44
C LEU A 20 14.09 -8.80 -2.85
N PHE A 21 13.42 -9.95 -3.01
CA PHE A 21 12.85 -10.39 -4.29
C PHE A 21 11.46 -9.80 -4.58
N GLU A 22 10.80 -9.16 -3.61
CA GLU A 22 9.49 -8.56 -3.86
C GLU A 22 9.63 -7.17 -4.50
N PRO A 23 8.82 -6.85 -5.53
CA PRO A 23 8.84 -5.53 -6.14
C PRO A 23 8.32 -4.48 -5.16
N PRO A 24 8.67 -3.19 -5.33
CA PRO A 24 8.12 -2.10 -4.51
C PRO A 24 6.59 -2.14 -4.44
N HIS A 25 6.07 -2.22 -3.23
CA HIS A 25 4.64 -2.33 -2.98
C HIS A 25 4.25 -1.69 -1.64
N VAL A 26 2.94 -1.49 -1.48
CA VAL A 26 2.32 -1.05 -0.23
C VAL A 26 1.23 -2.04 0.17
N HIS A 27 1.18 -2.35 1.46
CA HIS A 27 0.11 -3.15 2.05
C HIS A 27 -1.12 -2.29 2.28
N VAL A 28 -2.28 -2.80 1.89
CA VAL A 28 -3.58 -2.18 2.10
C VAL A 28 -4.35 -2.98 3.14
N TRP A 29 -4.48 -2.34 4.29
CA TRP A 29 -5.30 -2.83 5.37
C TRP A 29 -6.70 -2.25 5.24
N VAL A 30 -7.71 -3.09 5.38
CA VAL A 30 -9.11 -2.66 5.46
C VAL A 30 -9.59 -3.00 6.86
N ASP A 31 -10.07 -1.99 7.57
CA ASP A 31 -10.39 -2.07 9.00
C ASP A 31 -9.14 -2.50 9.80
N ASN A 32 -8.98 -3.79 10.10
CA ASN A 32 -7.85 -4.36 10.86
C ASN A 32 -7.21 -5.59 10.21
N GLU A 33 -7.48 -5.85 8.94
CA GLU A 33 -6.94 -6.99 8.20
C GLU A 33 -6.04 -6.51 7.07
N ASP A 34 -4.89 -7.15 6.89
CA ASP A 34 -4.04 -6.96 5.72
C ASP A 34 -4.66 -7.70 4.54
N THR A 35 -5.27 -6.96 3.61
CA THR A 35 -6.19 -7.56 2.63
C THR A 35 -5.60 -7.70 1.24
N CYS A 36 -4.70 -6.80 0.84
CA CYS A 36 -4.07 -6.85 -0.46
C CYS A 36 -2.87 -5.90 -0.55
N ARG A 37 -2.04 -6.10 -1.57
CA ARG A 37 -0.92 -5.22 -1.89
C ARG A 37 -1.15 -4.48 -3.20
N ILE A 38 -0.64 -3.26 -3.27
CA ILE A 38 -0.57 -2.45 -4.50
C ILE A 38 0.89 -2.27 -4.88
N SER A 39 1.23 -2.58 -6.13
CA SER A 39 2.54 -2.31 -6.72
C SER A 39 2.76 -0.81 -6.83
N LEU A 40 3.85 -0.31 -6.27
CA LEU A 40 4.25 1.08 -6.42
C LEU A 40 4.82 1.38 -7.82
N LEU A 41 5.30 0.35 -8.52
CA LEU A 41 5.78 0.48 -9.90
C LEU A 41 4.65 0.70 -10.91
N THR A 42 3.53 0.01 -10.74
CA THR A 42 2.42 0.01 -11.73
C THR A 42 1.15 0.67 -11.23
N GLY A 43 1.03 0.91 -9.92
CA GLY A 43 -0.20 1.36 -9.27
C GLY A 43 -1.33 0.32 -9.33
N ASN A 44 -1.04 -0.94 -9.67
CA ASN A 44 -2.01 -2.01 -9.74
C ASN A 44 -1.94 -2.93 -8.53
N PHE A 45 -3.05 -3.59 -8.21
CA PHE A 45 -3.07 -4.63 -7.21
C PHE A 45 -2.20 -5.82 -7.61
N LEU A 46 -1.38 -6.31 -6.67
CA LEU A 46 -0.62 -7.56 -6.81
C LEU A 46 -1.49 -8.79 -6.53
N GLU A 47 -2.52 -8.62 -5.70
CA GLU A 47 -3.48 -9.66 -5.34
C GLU A 47 -4.91 -9.10 -5.34
N ARG A 48 -5.90 -9.98 -5.48
CA ARG A 48 -7.29 -9.54 -5.65
C ARG A 48 -7.77 -8.84 -4.36
N PRO A 49 -8.20 -7.57 -4.41
CA PRO A 49 -8.75 -6.90 -3.24
C PRO A 49 -10.10 -7.51 -2.84
N PRO A 50 -10.56 -7.28 -1.60
CA PRO A 50 -11.88 -7.69 -1.15
C PRO A 50 -13.00 -7.22 -2.10
N SER A 51 -14.06 -8.02 -2.19
CA SER A 51 -15.21 -7.70 -3.03
C SER A 51 -15.83 -6.36 -2.64
N GLY A 52 -16.05 -5.49 -3.63
CA GLY A 52 -16.68 -4.19 -3.42
C GLY A 52 -15.76 -3.08 -2.90
N THR A 53 -14.49 -3.35 -2.56
CA THR A 53 -13.58 -2.32 -2.01
C THR A 53 -12.58 -1.79 -3.04
N ARG A 54 -12.41 -2.49 -4.18
CA ARG A 54 -11.42 -2.16 -5.22
C ARG A 54 -11.41 -0.69 -5.61
N ARG A 55 -12.58 -0.12 -5.92
CA ARG A 55 -12.69 1.27 -6.41
C ARG A 55 -12.25 2.26 -5.34
N ASP A 56 -12.74 2.07 -4.12
CA ASP A 56 -12.49 2.99 -3.01
C ASP A 56 -11.02 2.95 -2.56
N ILE A 57 -10.43 1.76 -2.50
CA ILE A 57 -9.00 1.58 -2.23
C ILE A 57 -8.17 2.33 -3.29
N MET A 58 -8.51 2.20 -4.57
CA MET A 58 -7.78 2.88 -5.64
C MET A 58 -7.92 4.39 -5.60
N VAL A 59 -9.07 4.91 -5.18
CA VAL A 59 -9.27 6.36 -4.98
C VAL A 59 -8.39 6.86 -3.85
N ALA A 60 -8.41 6.18 -2.69
CA ALA A 60 -7.58 6.54 -1.55
C ALA A 60 -6.07 6.42 -1.88
N TYR A 61 -5.67 5.33 -2.52
CA TYR A 61 -4.29 5.13 -2.97
C TYR A 61 -3.82 6.26 -3.87
N ARG A 62 -4.59 6.62 -4.92
CA ARG A 62 -4.21 7.68 -5.86
C ARG A 62 -4.08 9.05 -5.20
N LYS A 63 -4.90 9.33 -4.19
CA LYS A 63 -4.82 10.58 -3.42
C LYS A 63 -3.52 10.68 -2.63
N HIS A 64 -2.96 9.54 -2.23
CA HIS A 64 -1.83 9.45 -1.31
C HIS A 64 -0.56 8.82 -1.92
N SER A 65 -0.57 8.52 -3.22
CA SER A 65 0.48 7.73 -3.87
C SER A 65 1.87 8.38 -3.78
N ALA A 66 1.94 9.71 -3.81
CA ALA A 66 3.21 10.44 -3.65
C ALA A 66 3.84 10.22 -2.27
N VAL A 67 3.07 10.34 -1.20
CA VAL A 67 3.54 10.13 0.19
C VAL A 67 3.94 8.67 0.41
N ILE A 68 3.17 7.74 -0.18
CA ILE A 68 3.48 6.30 -0.12
C ILE A 68 4.80 6.01 -0.83
N GLN A 69 5.01 6.57 -2.02
CA GLN A 69 6.26 6.39 -2.78
C GLN A 69 7.47 6.95 -2.01
N GLU A 70 7.37 8.19 -1.52
CA GLU A 70 8.43 8.84 -0.74
C GLU A 70 8.76 8.05 0.54
N THR A 71 7.75 7.51 1.21
CA THR A 71 7.98 6.68 2.41
C THR A 71 8.64 5.36 2.06
N TRP A 72 8.28 4.75 0.92
CA TRP A 72 8.95 3.53 0.46
C TRP A 72 10.43 3.79 0.19
N GLU A 73 10.74 4.87 -0.55
CA GLU A 73 12.11 5.29 -0.85
C GLU A 73 12.88 5.65 0.42
N SER A 74 12.27 6.32 1.40
CA SER A 74 12.95 6.60 2.67
C SER A 74 13.25 5.36 3.49
N VAL A 75 12.51 4.26 3.31
CA VAL A 75 12.67 3.02 4.08
C VAL A 75 13.61 2.03 3.37
N HIS A 76 13.56 1.98 2.03
CA HIS A 76 14.23 0.97 1.21
C HIS A 76 15.21 1.55 0.17
N GLY A 77 15.18 2.86 -0.07
CA GLY A 77 16.14 3.54 -0.93
C GLY A 77 17.45 3.76 -0.17
N GLU A 78 18.49 3.04 -0.60
CA GLU A 78 19.88 3.35 -0.25
C GLU A 78 20.41 4.56 -1.02
#